data_AF-A0A1I3HDT5-F1
#
_entry.id   AF-A0A1I3HDT5-F1
#
_cell.length_a   1.000
_cell.length_b   1.000
_cell.length_c   1.000
_cell.angle_alpha   90.00
_cell.angle_beta   90.00
_cell.angle_gamma   90.00
#
_symmetry.space_group_name_H-M   'P 1'
#
loop_
_entity.id
_entity.type
_entity.pdbx_description
1 polymer ?
#
loop_
_entity_poly.entity_id
_entity_poly.type
_entity_poly.pdbx_seq_one_letter_code
_entity_poly.pdbx_strand_id
1 'polypeptide(L)'
;MSKEFTFAIKSICFDEDYRPSDNTRITTNFANLARGESRQENLCNTFRMIDNRFNALAHWDNPNGDRYTVKLEIISVEMNIDGESSGNALPLIEILKTNIVDRKTNERIDGIVGNNFSSYVRDYDFSVLLLEHAKNQPEFSTPDNFGGLHGKLFKCFVNSDTYKDHFNKPPVICLSVSSSKTYHRTENRHPVLGVEYQQDEYSLTDEYFKKMGLKVRYFMPPNSAAPLAFYFAGDLLGDYTNLELISTISTMDTFQKIYRPEIYNANSPAGKSYRPSLKHQDYSLTRIVYDREERSRLAIEQGRFVEENFIKPYQASLEQWSVNYAL
;
A
#
# COMPACT_ATOMS: atom_id res chain seq x y z
N MET A 1 -2.31 30.27 -18.12
CA MET A 1 -1.34 29.85 -17.08
C MET A 1 -1.85 28.54 -16.51
N SER A 2 -1.05 27.48 -16.50
CA SER A 2 -1.43 26.22 -15.85
C SER A 2 -1.44 26.42 -14.34
N LYS A 3 -2.47 25.95 -13.65
CA LYS A 3 -2.49 25.94 -12.18
C LYS A 3 -1.40 25.00 -11.67
N GLU A 4 -0.58 25.46 -10.74
CA GLU A 4 0.41 24.61 -10.08
C GLU A 4 -0.23 23.84 -8.92
N PHE A 5 0.23 22.61 -8.71
CA PHE A 5 -0.16 21.79 -7.59
C PHE A 5 0.96 21.80 -6.57
N THR A 6 0.61 22.12 -5.33
CA THR A 6 1.54 22.07 -4.20
C THR A 6 1.12 20.97 -3.24
N PHE A 7 2.09 20.40 -2.53
CA PHE A 7 1.86 19.28 -1.62
C PHE A 7 2.29 19.63 -0.20
N ALA A 8 1.58 19.05 0.78
CA ALA A 8 1.96 19.07 2.18
C ALA A 8 1.96 17.64 2.72
N ILE A 9 2.94 17.31 3.56
CA ILE A 9 3.05 16.01 4.22
C ILE A 9 2.81 16.21 5.71
N LYS A 10 1.96 15.36 6.29
CA LYS A 10 1.78 15.22 7.74
C LYS A 10 2.21 13.82 8.14
N SER A 11 2.96 13.70 9.24
CA SER A 11 3.35 12.42 9.84
C SER A 11 2.70 12.25 11.20
N ILE A 12 2.17 11.07 11.45
CA ILE A 12 1.61 10.66 12.75
C ILE A 12 2.21 9.31 13.14
N CYS A 13 2.64 9.17 14.40
CA CYS A 13 3.10 7.88 14.89
C CYS A 13 1.95 6.87 14.90
N PHE A 14 2.20 5.68 14.35
CA PHE A 14 1.25 4.58 14.36
C PHE A 14 1.71 3.52 15.35
N ASP A 15 1.30 3.73 16.61
CA ASP A 15 1.60 2.89 17.77
C ASP A 15 0.32 2.37 18.44
N GLU A 16 0.47 1.68 19.57
CA GLU A 16 -0.64 1.08 20.33
C GLU A 16 -1.66 2.09 20.87
N ASP A 17 -1.32 3.37 20.92
CA ASP A 17 -2.17 4.45 21.40
C ASP A 17 -2.86 5.20 20.26
N TYR A 18 -2.47 4.93 19.01
CA TYR A 18 -3.08 5.54 17.83
C TYR A 18 -4.61 5.34 17.81
N ARG A 19 -5.31 6.45 17.63
CA ARG A 19 -6.76 6.49 17.43
C ARG A 19 -7.03 7.28 16.14
N PRO A 20 -7.82 6.73 15.20
CA PRO A 20 -8.30 7.53 14.08
C PRO A 20 -9.04 8.74 14.62
N SER A 21 -8.67 9.95 14.21
CA SER A 21 -9.48 11.13 14.49
C SER A 21 -10.73 11.13 13.61
N ASP A 22 -11.78 11.80 14.08
CA ASP A 22 -13.06 11.92 13.33
C ASP A 22 -12.87 12.61 11.96
N ASN A 23 -11.79 13.39 11.80
CA ASN A 23 -11.45 14.14 10.58
C ASN A 23 -10.33 13.49 9.73
N THR A 24 -9.61 12.51 10.26
CA THR A 24 -8.63 11.73 9.49
C THR A 24 -9.32 10.55 8.82
N ARG A 25 -8.72 10.05 7.75
CA ARG A 25 -9.26 8.96 6.94
C ARG A 25 -9.75 7.79 7.80
N ILE A 26 -11.07 7.68 7.94
CA ILE A 26 -11.74 6.58 8.64
C ILE A 26 -11.56 5.25 7.87
N THR A 27 -11.07 5.33 6.64
CA THR A 27 -11.22 4.29 5.60
C THR A 27 -9.92 3.60 5.19
N THR A 28 -8.75 3.90 5.78
CA THR A 28 -7.54 3.10 5.49
C THR A 28 -7.61 1.72 6.13
N ASN A 29 -6.93 0.74 5.51
CA ASN A 29 -6.94 -0.64 6.01
C ASN A 29 -6.36 -0.74 7.43
N PHE A 30 -5.41 0.13 7.80
CA PHE A 30 -4.85 0.16 9.15
C PHE A 30 -5.68 0.99 10.13
N ALA A 31 -6.43 2.02 9.68
CA ALA A 31 -7.37 2.73 10.53
C ALA A 31 -8.50 1.81 11.02
N ASN A 32 -8.95 0.84 10.20
CA ASN A 32 -9.95 -0.15 10.63
C ASN A 32 -9.44 -1.04 11.78
N LEU A 33 -8.15 -1.39 11.78
CA LEU A 33 -7.53 -2.13 12.90
C LEU A 33 -7.47 -1.32 14.19
N ALA A 34 -7.48 0.01 14.06
CA ALA A 34 -7.42 0.95 15.17
C ALA A 34 -8.81 1.39 15.69
N ARG A 35 -9.86 0.57 15.51
CA ARG A 35 -11.24 0.86 15.95
C ARG A 35 -11.78 -0.20 16.92
N GLY A 36 -12.88 0.14 17.57
CA GLY A 36 -13.63 -0.75 18.45
C GLY A 36 -12.96 -1.01 19.80
N GLU A 37 -13.59 -1.86 20.61
CA GLU A 37 -13.13 -2.18 21.98
C GLU A 37 -11.78 -2.91 21.98
N SER A 38 -11.53 -3.75 20.97
CA SER A 38 -10.28 -4.52 20.82
C SER A 38 -9.13 -3.73 20.15
N ARG A 39 -9.30 -2.42 19.90
CA ARG A 39 -8.31 -1.57 19.22
C ARG A 39 -6.88 -1.78 19.71
N GLN A 40 -6.65 -1.56 21.00
CA GLN A 40 -5.30 -1.55 21.57
C GLN A 40 -4.66 -2.95 21.45
N GLU A 41 -5.42 -4.00 21.72
CA GLU A 41 -4.96 -5.38 21.59
C GLU A 41 -4.64 -5.73 20.12
N ASN A 42 -5.49 -5.31 19.17
CA ASN A 42 -5.26 -5.48 17.74
C ASN A 42 -3.93 -4.83 17.32
N LEU A 43 -3.71 -3.58 17.72
CA LEU A 43 -2.48 -2.84 17.40
C LEU A 43 -1.25 -3.49 18.04
N CYS A 44 -1.28 -3.80 19.34
CA CYS A 44 -0.21 -4.50 20.04
C CYS A 44 0.13 -5.85 19.38
N ASN A 45 -0.88 -6.64 19.02
CA ASN A 45 -0.69 -7.92 18.33
C ASN A 45 -0.11 -7.73 16.93
N THR A 46 -0.57 -6.72 16.19
CA THR A 46 -0.06 -6.39 14.85
C THR A 46 1.42 -6.02 14.92
N PHE A 47 1.83 -5.07 15.76
CA PHE A 47 3.23 -4.64 15.84
C PHE A 47 4.15 -5.75 16.34
N ARG A 48 3.68 -6.57 17.28
CA ARG A 48 4.43 -7.76 17.71
C ARG A 48 4.61 -8.78 16.59
N MET A 49 3.60 -8.99 15.74
CA MET A 49 3.75 -9.83 14.55
C MET A 49 4.77 -9.26 13.57
N ILE A 50 4.79 -7.94 13.37
CA ILE A 50 5.79 -7.26 12.52
C ILE A 50 7.20 -7.44 13.10
N ASP A 51 7.40 -7.18 14.39
CA ASP A 51 8.70 -7.36 15.06
C ASP A 51 9.19 -8.81 14.94
N ASN A 52 8.32 -9.78 15.24
CA ASN A 52 8.65 -11.20 15.12
C ASN A 52 9.03 -11.57 13.67
N ARG A 53 8.27 -11.07 12.69
CA ARG A 53 8.53 -11.35 11.27
C ARG A 53 9.82 -10.69 10.80
N PHE A 54 10.11 -9.47 11.25
CA PHE A 54 11.35 -8.76 10.93
C PHE A 54 12.55 -9.56 11.46
N ASN A 55 12.53 -9.91 12.74
CA ASN A 55 13.65 -10.63 13.37
C ASN A 55 13.86 -12.04 12.80
N ALA A 56 12.78 -12.72 12.40
CA ALA A 56 12.90 -14.01 11.72
C ALA A 56 13.58 -13.91 10.35
N LEU A 57 13.44 -12.78 9.64
CA LEU A 57 14.13 -12.54 8.37
C LEU A 57 15.55 -12.02 8.61
N ALA A 58 15.73 -11.09 9.55
CA ALA A 58 17.01 -10.54 10.00
C ALA A 58 17.63 -11.41 11.10
N HIS A 59 17.85 -12.69 10.78
CA HIS A 59 18.31 -13.72 11.70
C HIS A 59 19.82 -13.67 11.98
N TRP A 60 20.59 -12.98 11.13
CA TRP A 60 22.03 -12.81 11.32
C TRP A 60 22.31 -11.94 12.55
N ASP A 61 23.26 -12.36 13.38
CA ASP A 61 23.62 -11.69 14.63
C ASP A 61 22.41 -11.36 15.54
N ASN A 62 21.41 -12.24 15.51
CA ASN A 62 20.14 -12.11 16.21
C ASN A 62 19.67 -13.46 16.80
N PRO A 63 20.45 -14.08 17.71
CA PRO A 63 20.21 -15.44 18.19
C PRO A 63 18.88 -15.60 18.94
N ASN A 64 18.41 -14.55 19.60
CA ASN A 64 17.15 -14.56 20.36
C ASN A 64 15.93 -14.13 19.52
N GLY A 65 16.15 -13.60 18.31
CA GLY A 65 15.06 -13.12 17.45
C GLY A 65 14.34 -11.88 18.00
N ASP A 66 15.00 -11.04 18.78
CA ASP A 66 14.41 -9.88 19.47
C ASP A 66 15.23 -8.58 19.34
N ARG A 67 16.24 -8.58 18.46
CA ARG A 67 17.15 -7.43 18.25
C ARG A 67 16.46 -6.20 17.69
N TYR A 68 15.54 -6.35 16.76
CA TYR A 68 14.97 -5.22 16.01
C TYR A 68 13.52 -4.95 16.40
N THR A 69 13.15 -3.68 16.39
CA THR A 69 11.74 -3.24 16.40
C THR A 69 11.45 -2.39 15.18
N VAL A 70 10.30 -2.60 14.57
CA VAL A 70 9.79 -1.76 13.48
C VAL A 70 8.75 -0.81 14.03
N LYS A 71 9.01 0.49 13.90
CA LYS A 71 8.06 1.57 14.17
C LYS A 71 7.42 2.01 12.86
N LEU A 72 6.15 2.35 12.92
CA LEU A 72 5.37 2.80 11.77
C LEU A 72 4.94 4.25 11.94
N GLU A 73 4.96 4.98 10.84
CA GLU A 73 4.40 6.33 10.74
C GLU A 73 3.35 6.34 9.64
N ILE A 74 2.21 6.96 9.93
CA ILE A 74 1.20 7.31 8.92
C ILE A 74 1.65 8.61 8.28
N ILE A 75 1.88 8.55 6.97
CA ILE A 75 2.20 9.69 6.14
C ILE A 75 0.94 10.05 5.35
N SER A 76 0.37 11.21 5.63
CA SER A 76 -0.78 11.77 4.92
C SER A 76 -0.31 12.88 3.99
N VAL A 77 -0.63 12.76 2.71
CA VAL A 77 -0.29 13.72 1.66
C VAL A 77 -1.54 14.51 1.31
N GLU A 78 -1.45 15.82 1.44
CA GLU A 78 -2.47 16.77 1.03
C GLU A 78 -2.00 17.55 -0.19
N MET A 79 -2.93 17.91 -1.07
CA MET A 79 -2.69 18.65 -2.30
C MET A 79 -3.49 19.96 -2.29
N ASN A 80 -2.89 21.04 -2.74
CA ASN A 80 -3.55 22.30 -2.99
C ASN A 80 -3.48 22.66 -4.48
N ILE A 81 -4.49 23.37 -4.96
CA ILE A 81 -4.59 23.83 -6.34
C ILE A 81 -4.58 25.36 -6.33
N ASP A 82 -3.56 25.96 -6.93
CA ASP A 82 -3.39 27.41 -6.92
C ASP A 82 -4.58 28.16 -7.53
N GLY A 83 -5.02 29.22 -6.84
CA GLY A 83 -6.10 30.08 -7.27
C GLY A 83 -7.52 29.56 -7.01
N GLU A 84 -7.69 28.41 -6.34
CA GLU A 84 -8.99 27.93 -5.87
C GLU A 84 -9.12 28.08 -4.35
N SER A 85 -9.88 29.11 -3.93
CA SER A 85 -10.06 29.49 -2.53
C SER A 85 -11.11 28.64 -1.81
N SER A 86 -10.99 27.31 -1.85
CA SER A 86 -11.68 26.46 -0.88
C SER A 86 -10.67 26.12 0.20
N GLY A 87 -10.88 26.64 1.41
CA GLY A 87 -9.89 26.70 2.50
C GLY A 87 -9.43 25.35 3.09
N ASN A 88 -9.65 24.22 2.42
CA ASN A 88 -9.26 22.90 2.90
C ASN A 88 -8.38 22.19 1.85
N ALA A 89 -7.18 21.78 2.28
CA ALA A 89 -6.29 20.97 1.46
C ALA A 89 -6.94 19.62 1.10
N LEU A 90 -6.77 19.19 -0.15
CA LEU A 90 -7.40 17.98 -0.68
C LEU A 90 -6.56 16.77 -0.30
N PRO A 91 -7.10 15.78 0.44
CA PRO A 91 -6.32 14.61 0.79
C PRO A 91 -6.10 13.73 -0.45
N LEU A 92 -4.86 13.29 -0.66
CA LEU A 92 -4.45 12.61 -1.89
C LEU A 92 -4.01 11.16 -1.63
N ILE A 93 -3.01 10.97 -0.77
CA ILE A 93 -2.40 9.66 -0.48
C ILE A 93 -2.24 9.51 1.03
N GLU A 94 -2.44 8.29 1.53
CA GLU A 94 -2.04 7.89 2.87
C GLU A 94 -1.26 6.57 2.79
N ILE A 95 -0.05 6.57 3.34
CA ILE A 95 0.91 5.46 3.28
C ILE A 95 1.60 5.28 4.63
N LEU A 96 2.14 4.09 4.86
CA LEU A 96 2.99 3.82 6.01
C LEU A 96 4.47 3.93 5.64
N LYS A 97 5.23 4.67 6.46
CA LYS A 97 6.69 4.64 6.49
C LYS A 97 7.14 3.72 7.63
N THR A 98 8.15 2.90 7.34
CA THR A 98 8.80 2.06 8.37
C THR A 98 10.05 2.76 8.90
N ASN A 99 10.31 2.61 10.20
CA ASN A 99 11.54 3.03 10.86
C ASN A 99 12.03 1.87 11.72
N ILE A 100 13.28 1.47 11.56
CA ILE A 100 13.84 0.29 12.20
C ILE A 100 14.69 0.75 13.38
N VAL A 101 14.49 0.14 14.54
CA VAL A 101 15.28 0.37 15.75
C VAL A 101 16.09 -0.88 16.02
N ASP A 102 17.41 -0.79 15.92
CA ASP A 102 18.32 -1.83 16.39
C ASP A 102 18.53 -1.66 17.90
N ARG A 103 17.94 -2.56 18.70
CA ARG A 103 18.02 -2.49 20.16
C ARG A 103 19.41 -2.83 20.71
N LYS A 104 20.26 -3.47 19.91
CA LYS A 104 21.62 -3.83 20.32
C LYS A 104 22.56 -2.63 20.21
N THR A 105 22.46 -1.85 19.13
CA THR A 105 23.30 -0.66 18.90
C THR A 105 22.61 0.65 19.28
N ASN A 106 21.30 0.62 19.54
CA ASN A 106 20.43 1.78 19.75
C ASN A 106 20.39 2.73 18.54
N GLU A 107 20.63 2.20 17.34
CA GLU A 107 20.59 2.97 16.09
C GLU A 107 19.18 2.96 15.50
N ARG A 108 18.85 4.07 14.83
CA ARG A 108 17.63 4.22 14.04
C ARG A 108 18.01 4.18 12.57
N ILE A 109 17.35 3.31 11.82
CA ILE A 109 17.57 3.09 10.41
C ILE A 109 16.27 3.40 9.69
N ASP A 110 16.33 4.28 8.69
CA ASP A 110 15.17 4.57 7.85
C ASP A 110 14.76 3.31 7.08
N GLY A 111 13.47 3.02 7.10
CA GLY A 111 12.86 2.01 6.24
C GLY A 111 12.15 2.65 5.04
N ILE A 112 11.54 1.80 4.22
CA ILE A 112 10.89 2.24 2.99
C ILE A 112 9.51 2.87 3.28
N VAL A 113 9.17 3.91 2.53
CA VAL A 113 7.83 4.54 2.49
C VAL A 113 6.98 3.92 1.37
N GLY A 114 5.66 3.85 1.55
CA GLY A 114 4.73 3.31 0.55
C GLY A 114 4.00 2.02 0.97
N ASN A 115 4.24 1.55 2.20
CA ASN A 115 3.54 0.41 2.75
C ASN A 115 2.05 0.73 2.97
N ASN A 116 1.18 -0.28 2.84
CA ASN A 116 -0.28 -0.14 2.97
C ASN A 116 -0.86 1.02 2.12
N PHE A 117 -0.38 1.12 0.87
CA PHE A 117 -0.68 2.24 -0.01
C PHE A 117 -2.18 2.44 -0.20
N SER A 118 -2.58 3.69 -0.05
CA SER A 118 -3.96 4.06 -0.04
C SER A 118 -4.13 5.45 -0.65
N SER A 119 -5.10 5.60 -1.56
CA SER A 119 -5.27 6.85 -2.32
C SER A 119 -6.75 7.15 -2.51
N TYR A 120 -7.09 8.43 -2.35
CA TYR A 120 -8.45 8.94 -2.48
C TYR A 120 -8.94 8.81 -3.93
N VAL A 121 -8.11 9.20 -4.90
CA VAL A 121 -8.44 9.07 -6.33
C VAL A 121 -8.51 7.61 -6.75
N ARG A 122 -7.67 6.74 -6.18
CA ARG A 122 -7.76 5.29 -6.44
C ARG A 122 -9.07 4.70 -5.92
N ASP A 123 -9.49 5.09 -4.72
CA ASP A 123 -10.75 4.61 -4.15
C ASP A 123 -11.94 5.07 -5.01
N TYR A 124 -11.94 6.32 -5.48
CA TYR A 124 -12.92 6.78 -6.48
C TYR A 124 -12.90 5.93 -7.76
N ASP A 125 -11.73 5.75 -8.36
CA ASP A 125 -11.58 4.99 -9.60
C ASP A 125 -12.15 3.57 -9.45
N PHE A 126 -11.73 2.81 -8.43
CA PHE A 126 -12.13 1.41 -8.27
C PHE A 126 -13.52 1.21 -7.67
N SER A 127 -13.95 2.05 -6.72
CA SER A 127 -15.18 1.86 -5.95
C SER A 127 -16.37 2.65 -6.47
N VAL A 128 -16.17 3.61 -7.37
CA VAL A 128 -17.25 4.37 -8.00
C VAL A 128 -17.17 4.21 -9.52
N LEU A 129 -16.14 4.79 -10.15
CA LEU A 129 -16.07 4.90 -11.61
C LEU A 129 -16.10 3.54 -12.32
N LEU A 130 -15.30 2.58 -11.88
CA LEU A 130 -15.24 1.24 -12.46
C LEU A 130 -16.55 0.46 -12.26
N LEU A 131 -17.16 0.57 -11.07
CA LEU A 131 -18.41 -0.12 -10.77
C LEU A 131 -19.57 0.45 -11.58
N GLU A 132 -19.63 1.77 -11.76
CA GLU A 132 -20.67 2.42 -12.57
C GLU A 132 -20.54 2.08 -14.06
N HIS A 133 -19.31 2.06 -14.57
CA HIS A 133 -19.03 1.63 -15.94
C HIS A 133 -19.45 0.18 -16.20
N ALA A 134 -19.17 -0.72 -15.26
CA ALA A 134 -19.49 -2.14 -15.39
C ALA A 134 -21.00 -2.44 -15.33
N LYS A 135 -21.82 -1.64 -14.63
CA LYS A 135 -23.26 -1.91 -14.44
C LYS A 135 -24.06 -2.04 -15.74
N ASN A 136 -23.61 -1.40 -16.82
CA ASN A 136 -24.35 -1.33 -18.07
C ASN A 136 -23.65 -2.08 -19.22
N GLN A 137 -22.69 -2.96 -18.91
CA GLN A 137 -21.93 -3.68 -19.94
C GLN A 137 -22.04 -5.21 -19.80
N PRO A 138 -22.18 -5.94 -20.92
CA PRO A 138 -22.22 -7.40 -20.93
C PRO A 138 -20.85 -8.02 -20.66
N GLU A 139 -19.77 -7.32 -21.01
CA GLU A 139 -18.39 -7.77 -20.81
C GLU A 139 -17.63 -6.78 -19.93
N PHE A 140 -16.68 -7.29 -19.14
CA PHE A 140 -15.84 -6.45 -18.30
C PHE A 140 -14.89 -5.62 -19.17
N SER A 141 -14.98 -4.30 -19.03
CA SER A 141 -14.05 -3.35 -19.61
C SER A 141 -13.76 -2.24 -18.60
N THR A 142 -12.69 -1.48 -18.82
CA THR A 142 -12.36 -0.30 -18.01
C THR A 142 -12.83 0.97 -18.70
N PRO A 143 -13.20 2.03 -17.94
CA PRO A 143 -13.38 3.36 -18.50
C PRO A 143 -12.16 3.85 -19.28
N ASP A 144 -12.39 4.73 -20.26
CA ASP A 144 -11.30 5.43 -20.93
C ASP A 144 -10.46 6.19 -19.90
N ASN A 145 -9.13 6.15 -20.07
CA ASN A 145 -8.18 6.79 -19.15
C ASN A 145 -8.24 6.32 -17.68
N PHE A 146 -8.82 5.15 -17.35
CA PHE A 146 -8.89 4.61 -15.98
C PHE A 146 -7.54 4.65 -15.23
N GLY A 147 -7.41 5.41 -14.14
CA GLY A 147 -6.14 5.60 -13.42
C GLY A 147 -5.15 6.59 -14.04
N GLY A 148 -5.51 7.25 -15.13
CA GLY A 148 -4.67 8.23 -15.82
C GLY A 148 -4.44 9.49 -14.99
N LEU A 149 -5.50 10.05 -14.40
CA LEU A 149 -5.40 11.22 -13.51
C LEU A 149 -4.54 10.89 -12.29
N HIS A 150 -4.86 9.80 -11.59
CA HIS A 150 -4.10 9.39 -10.41
C HIS A 150 -2.64 9.09 -10.73
N GLY A 151 -2.37 8.45 -11.87
CA GLY A 151 -1.00 8.22 -12.36
C GLY A 151 -0.20 9.51 -12.49
N LYS A 152 -0.81 10.57 -13.04
CA LYS A 152 -0.17 11.89 -13.17
C LYS A 152 0.02 12.58 -11.82
N LEU A 153 -1.00 12.56 -10.96
CA LEU A 153 -0.93 13.14 -9.62
C LEU A 153 0.15 12.47 -8.76
N PHE A 154 0.23 11.14 -8.79
CA PHE A 154 1.27 10.39 -8.08
C PHE A 154 2.66 10.80 -8.58
N LYS A 155 2.86 10.86 -9.89
CA LYS A 155 4.14 11.26 -10.47
C LYS A 155 4.49 12.71 -10.15
N CYS A 156 3.51 13.61 -10.13
CA CYS A 156 3.70 15.00 -9.71
C CYS A 156 4.17 15.06 -8.25
N PHE A 157 3.52 14.31 -7.37
CA PHE A 157 3.91 14.22 -5.97
C PHE A 157 5.33 13.69 -5.77
N VAL A 158 5.67 12.51 -6.31
CA VAL A 158 7.00 11.90 -6.06
C VAL A 158 8.16 12.66 -6.70
N ASN A 159 7.90 13.56 -7.67
CA ASN A 159 8.91 14.42 -8.27
C ASN A 159 8.96 15.84 -7.65
N SER A 160 8.00 16.17 -6.77
CA SER A 160 7.94 17.47 -6.08
C SER A 160 9.08 17.66 -5.09
N ASP A 161 9.41 18.92 -4.80
CA ASP A 161 10.39 19.25 -3.77
C ASP A 161 9.91 18.82 -2.38
N THR A 162 8.60 18.92 -2.11
CA THR A 162 7.99 18.39 -0.88
C THR A 162 8.34 16.92 -0.65
N TYR A 163 8.31 16.08 -1.68
CA TYR A 163 8.68 14.66 -1.55
C TYR A 163 10.17 14.51 -1.24
N LYS A 164 11.04 15.20 -1.99
CA LYS A 164 12.50 15.12 -1.84
C LYS A 164 12.98 15.66 -0.49
N ASP A 165 12.28 16.64 0.08
CA ASP A 165 12.58 17.20 1.40
C ASP A 165 12.27 16.20 2.54
N HIS A 166 11.37 15.24 2.32
CA HIS A 166 10.93 14.27 3.32
C HIS A 166 11.48 12.86 3.10
N PHE A 167 11.79 12.47 1.86
CA PHE A 167 12.18 11.12 1.49
C PHE A 167 13.37 11.11 0.53
N ASN A 168 14.38 10.30 0.88
CA ASN A 168 15.60 10.17 0.08
C ASN A 168 15.51 9.13 -1.03
N LYS A 169 14.48 8.28 -1.01
CA LYS A 169 14.30 7.17 -1.96
C LYS A 169 12.85 7.12 -2.45
N PRO A 170 12.61 6.62 -3.68
CA PRO A 170 11.26 6.39 -4.18
C PRO A 170 10.45 5.46 -3.28
N PRO A 171 9.11 5.48 -3.37
CA PRO A 171 8.30 4.58 -2.57
C PRO A 171 8.31 3.17 -3.16
N VAL A 172 8.21 2.15 -2.30
CA VAL A 172 7.90 0.78 -2.71
C VAL A 172 6.54 0.42 -2.16
N ILE A 173 5.61 0.10 -3.06
CA ILE A 173 4.25 -0.30 -2.71
C ILE A 173 4.20 -1.82 -2.77
N CYS A 174 3.90 -2.45 -1.64
CA CYS A 174 3.81 -3.90 -1.55
C CYS A 174 2.37 -4.35 -1.26
N LEU A 175 1.80 -5.19 -2.13
CA LEU A 175 0.39 -5.61 -2.07
C LEU A 175 0.25 -7.14 -2.20
N SER A 176 -0.99 -7.60 -1.96
CA SER A 176 -1.39 -8.95 -2.34
C SER A 176 -1.28 -9.18 -3.84
N VAL A 177 -0.90 -10.39 -4.25
CA VAL A 177 -1.08 -10.85 -5.63
C VAL A 177 -2.57 -10.96 -6.00
N SER A 178 -2.89 -10.89 -7.30
CA SER A 178 -4.26 -10.95 -7.80
C SER A 178 -4.77 -12.38 -7.89
N SER A 179 -6.00 -12.65 -7.45
CA SER A 179 -6.65 -13.95 -7.65
C SER A 179 -7.07 -14.22 -9.11
N SER A 180 -7.01 -13.20 -9.98
CA SER A 180 -7.33 -13.34 -11.40
C SER A 180 -6.18 -13.89 -12.24
N LYS A 181 -4.96 -13.96 -11.69
CA LYS A 181 -3.75 -14.38 -12.41
C LYS A 181 -3.12 -15.63 -11.78
N THR A 182 -2.36 -16.35 -12.60
CA THR A 182 -1.54 -17.48 -12.19
C THR A 182 -0.08 -17.03 -12.16
N TYR A 183 0.63 -17.44 -11.12
CA TYR A 183 2.01 -17.09 -10.86
C TYR A 183 2.88 -18.33 -10.95
N HIS A 184 3.93 -18.26 -11.77
CA HIS A 184 4.88 -19.32 -12.02
C HIS A 184 6.20 -19.00 -11.32
N ARG A 185 6.64 -19.93 -10.46
CA ARG A 185 7.91 -19.84 -9.76
C ARG A 185 9.06 -19.89 -10.76
N THR A 186 10.03 -19.00 -10.57
CA THR A 186 11.28 -18.96 -11.34
C THR A 186 12.43 -19.58 -10.52
N GLU A 187 13.61 -19.68 -11.15
CA GLU A 187 14.84 -20.08 -10.48
C GLU A 187 15.52 -18.91 -9.73
N ASN A 188 15.09 -17.67 -9.97
CA ASN A 188 15.69 -16.51 -9.30
C ASN A 188 15.31 -16.48 -7.81
N ARG A 189 16.33 -16.32 -6.96
CA ARG A 189 16.18 -16.28 -5.51
C ARG A 189 17.00 -15.15 -4.91
N HIS A 190 16.31 -14.19 -4.34
CA HIS A 190 16.89 -13.11 -3.57
C HIS A 190 17.05 -13.53 -2.08
N PRO A 191 18.14 -13.13 -1.38
CA PRO A 191 18.36 -13.52 0.01
C PRO A 191 17.26 -13.07 0.97
N VAL A 192 16.73 -11.85 0.78
CA VAL A 192 15.63 -11.27 1.58
C VAL A 192 14.25 -11.52 0.98
N LEU A 193 13.99 -11.04 -0.25
CA LEU A 193 12.70 -11.16 -0.93
C LEU A 193 12.31 -12.63 -1.21
N GLY A 194 13.25 -13.57 -1.21
CA GLY A 194 12.99 -14.98 -1.44
C GLY A 194 12.85 -15.33 -2.92
N VAL A 195 11.96 -16.26 -3.24
CA VAL A 195 11.86 -16.81 -4.60
C VAL A 195 10.99 -15.93 -5.47
N GLU A 196 11.45 -15.61 -6.68
CA GLU A 196 10.68 -14.83 -7.64
C GLU A 196 9.62 -15.65 -8.37
N TYR A 197 8.46 -15.04 -8.58
CA TYR A 197 7.37 -15.52 -9.39
C TYR A 197 7.11 -14.56 -10.56
N GLN A 198 6.61 -15.10 -11.67
CA GLN A 198 6.20 -14.34 -12.84
C GLN A 198 4.77 -14.70 -13.22
N GLN A 199 4.06 -13.79 -13.88
CA GLN A 199 2.73 -14.03 -14.43
C GLN A 199 2.77 -13.75 -15.94
N ASP A 200 1.92 -14.44 -16.70
CA ASP A 200 1.89 -14.32 -18.16
C ASP A 200 1.31 -12.96 -18.62
N GLU A 201 0.38 -12.41 -17.84
CA GLU A 201 -0.31 -11.18 -18.16
C GLU A 201 -0.54 -10.31 -16.93
N TYR A 202 -0.48 -8.99 -17.14
CA TYR A 202 -0.77 -8.01 -16.12
C TYR A 202 -2.22 -8.03 -15.66
N SER A 203 -2.41 -7.90 -14.35
CA SER A 203 -3.71 -7.65 -13.75
C SER A 203 -4.12 -6.19 -13.96
N LEU A 204 -5.40 -5.90 -13.72
CA LEU A 204 -5.89 -4.51 -13.72
C LEU A 204 -5.11 -3.62 -12.75
N THR A 205 -4.70 -4.16 -11.60
CA THR A 205 -3.92 -3.40 -10.62
C THR A 205 -2.52 -3.11 -11.14
N ASP A 206 -1.89 -4.05 -11.84
CA ASP A 206 -0.57 -3.85 -12.43
C ASP A 206 -0.58 -2.76 -13.51
N GLU A 207 -1.56 -2.80 -14.42
CA GLU A 207 -1.73 -1.75 -15.44
C GLU A 207 -2.05 -0.39 -14.81
N TYR A 208 -2.79 -0.36 -13.71
CA TYR A 208 -3.08 0.86 -12.97
C TYR A 208 -1.81 1.47 -12.36
N PHE A 209 -0.98 0.68 -11.66
CA PHE A 209 0.28 1.15 -11.09
C PHE A 209 1.34 1.48 -12.16
N LYS A 210 1.28 0.85 -13.34
CA LYS A 210 2.11 1.22 -14.49
C LYS A 210 1.87 2.66 -14.93
N LYS A 211 0.63 3.18 -14.83
CA LYS A 211 0.33 4.61 -15.10
C LYS A 211 1.01 5.55 -14.12
N MET A 212 1.32 5.09 -12.90
CA MET A 212 2.16 5.80 -11.93
C MET A 212 3.66 5.73 -12.24
N GLY A 213 4.06 5.02 -13.29
CA GLY A 213 5.47 4.83 -13.67
C GLY A 213 6.16 3.71 -12.90
N LEU A 214 5.40 2.86 -12.22
CA LEU A 214 5.94 1.76 -11.43
C LEU A 214 6.01 0.47 -12.25
N LYS A 215 7.07 -0.30 -12.02
CA LYS A 215 7.22 -1.68 -12.45
C LYS A 215 6.76 -2.61 -11.34
N VAL A 216 6.40 -3.85 -11.68
CA VAL A 216 6.02 -4.87 -10.70
C VAL A 216 6.92 -6.09 -10.77
N ARG A 217 7.28 -6.63 -9.61
CA ARG A 217 7.89 -7.96 -9.46
C ARG A 217 7.21 -8.71 -8.32
N TYR A 218 7.18 -10.03 -8.40
CA TYR A 218 6.52 -10.87 -7.42
C TYR A 218 7.53 -11.75 -6.72
N PHE A 219 7.58 -11.65 -5.40
CA PHE A 219 8.51 -12.45 -4.61
C PHE A 219 7.78 -13.10 -3.46
N MET A 220 8.13 -14.36 -3.19
CA MET A 220 7.68 -15.08 -2.00
C MET A 220 8.82 -15.11 -0.98
N PRO A 221 8.75 -14.26 0.08
CA PRO A 221 9.76 -14.24 1.12
C PRO A 221 9.88 -15.60 1.82
N PRO A 222 11.06 -15.91 2.40
CA PRO A 222 11.23 -17.14 3.16
C PRO A 222 10.16 -17.28 4.25
N ASN A 223 9.49 -18.43 4.31
CA ASN A 223 8.41 -18.74 5.26
C ASN A 223 7.13 -17.88 5.12
N SER A 224 6.88 -17.27 3.96
CA SER A 224 5.55 -16.76 3.60
C SER A 224 4.75 -17.83 2.84
N ALA A 225 3.41 -17.77 2.95
CA ALA A 225 2.52 -18.73 2.28
C ALA A 225 2.32 -18.43 0.79
N ALA A 226 2.47 -17.18 0.36
CA ALA A 226 2.23 -16.74 -1.01
C ALA A 226 3.18 -15.61 -1.43
N PRO A 227 3.40 -15.38 -2.74
CA PRO A 227 4.15 -14.23 -3.22
C PRO A 227 3.44 -12.90 -2.91
N LEU A 228 4.23 -11.85 -2.70
CA LEU A 228 3.80 -10.45 -2.60
C LEU A 228 4.16 -9.73 -3.90
N ALA A 229 3.33 -8.77 -4.29
CA ALA A 229 3.58 -7.89 -5.44
C ALA A 229 4.29 -6.62 -4.98
N PHE A 230 5.47 -6.35 -5.52
CA PHE A 230 6.28 -5.16 -5.24
C PHE A 230 6.23 -4.22 -6.44
N TYR A 231 5.58 -3.07 -6.25
CA TYR A 231 5.54 -1.97 -7.23
C TYR A 231 6.59 -0.92 -6.86
N PHE A 232 7.47 -0.59 -7.80
CA PHE A 232 8.62 0.27 -7.54
C PHE A 232 9.06 1.04 -8.79
N ALA A 233 9.78 2.14 -8.57
CA ALA A 233 10.59 2.82 -9.58
C ALA A 233 12.06 2.46 -9.37
N GLY A 234 12.88 2.55 -10.43
CA GLY A 234 14.32 2.23 -10.35
C GLY A 234 14.62 0.73 -10.30
N ASP A 235 15.55 0.33 -9.44
CA ASP A 235 15.99 -1.04 -9.21
C ASP A 235 15.69 -1.49 -7.77
N LEU A 236 14.62 -2.27 -7.59
CA LEU A 236 14.23 -2.84 -6.30
C LEU A 236 15.36 -3.61 -5.60
N LEU A 237 16.24 -4.27 -6.35
CA LEU A 237 17.25 -5.16 -5.78
C LEU A 237 18.55 -4.43 -5.43
N GLY A 238 18.83 -3.31 -6.11
CA GLY A 238 20.06 -2.53 -5.95
C GLY A 238 19.90 -1.29 -5.08
N ASP A 239 18.73 -0.64 -5.11
CA ASP A 239 18.53 0.69 -4.50
C ASP A 239 18.18 0.63 -3.00
N TYR A 240 17.83 -0.56 -2.49
CA TYR A 240 17.37 -0.76 -1.11
C TYR A 240 18.21 -1.80 -0.39
N THR A 241 18.53 -1.52 0.87
CA THR A 241 19.26 -2.42 1.76
C THR A 241 18.40 -3.61 2.18
N ASN A 242 19.06 -4.66 2.67
CA ASN A 242 18.36 -5.82 3.21
C ASN A 242 17.39 -5.46 4.34
N LEU A 243 17.77 -4.56 5.26
CA LEU A 243 16.90 -4.18 6.38
C LEU A 243 15.68 -3.36 5.92
N GLU A 244 15.85 -2.47 4.94
CA GLU A 244 14.76 -1.75 4.28
C GLU A 244 13.75 -2.70 3.61
N LEU A 245 14.23 -3.70 2.86
CA LEU A 245 13.37 -4.70 2.23
C LEU A 245 12.67 -5.59 3.28
N ILE A 246 13.37 -5.97 4.35
CA ILE A 246 12.79 -6.74 5.45
C ILE A 246 11.70 -5.95 6.16
N SER A 247 11.86 -4.63 6.39
CA SER A 247 10.80 -3.83 7.06
C SER A 247 9.53 -3.76 6.22
N THR A 248 9.64 -3.65 4.90
CA THR A 248 8.49 -3.74 3.99
C THR A 248 7.85 -5.12 4.03
N ILE A 249 8.63 -6.20 3.94
CA ILE A 249 8.10 -7.56 4.00
C ILE A 249 7.40 -7.82 5.34
N SER A 250 8.05 -7.52 6.47
CA SER A 250 7.50 -7.84 7.79
C SER A 250 6.20 -7.09 8.05
N THR A 251 6.13 -5.84 7.61
CA THR A 251 4.93 -5.01 7.69
C THR A 251 3.82 -5.56 6.79
N MET A 252 4.11 -5.77 5.51
CA MET A 252 3.07 -6.15 4.55
C MET A 252 2.64 -7.60 4.64
N ASP A 253 3.53 -8.56 4.92
CA ASP A 253 3.17 -9.96 5.19
C ASP A 253 2.23 -10.05 6.40
N THR A 254 2.49 -9.28 7.45
CA THR A 254 1.61 -9.20 8.64
C THR A 254 0.24 -8.65 8.27
N PHE A 255 0.17 -7.51 7.58
CA PHE A 255 -1.09 -6.94 7.15
C PHE A 255 -1.85 -7.87 6.21
N GLN A 256 -1.18 -8.55 5.27
CA GLN A 256 -1.84 -9.50 4.39
C GLN A 256 -2.36 -10.75 5.11
N LYS A 257 -1.68 -11.22 6.17
CA LYS A 257 -2.20 -12.30 7.04
C LYS A 257 -3.47 -11.91 7.78
N ILE A 258 -3.66 -10.63 8.05
CA ILE A 258 -4.88 -10.09 8.67
C ILE A 258 -5.96 -9.88 7.61
N TYR A 259 -5.62 -9.27 6.48
CA TYR A 259 -6.60 -8.86 5.45
C TYR A 259 -7.05 -10.01 4.55
N ARG A 260 -6.15 -10.94 4.24
CA ARG A 260 -6.36 -12.06 3.32
C ARG A 260 -5.68 -13.35 3.82
N PRO A 261 -5.98 -13.82 5.05
CA PRO A 261 -5.51 -15.09 5.59
C PRO A 261 -5.69 -16.29 4.65
N GLU A 262 -6.71 -16.31 3.81
CA GLU A 262 -6.94 -17.36 2.80
C GLU A 262 -5.78 -17.53 1.82
N ILE A 263 -4.99 -16.47 1.63
CA ILE A 263 -3.81 -16.44 0.75
C ILE A 263 -2.53 -16.43 1.58
N TYR A 264 -2.42 -15.56 2.58
CA TYR A 264 -1.15 -15.27 3.26
C TYR A 264 -0.98 -15.96 4.61
N ASN A 265 -2.06 -16.53 5.15
CA ASN A 265 -2.03 -17.37 6.34
C ASN A 265 -2.59 -18.78 6.04
N ALA A 266 -2.49 -19.21 4.78
CA ALA A 266 -2.81 -20.56 4.35
C ALA A 266 -1.85 -21.56 4.98
N ASN A 267 -2.36 -22.76 5.32
CA ASN A 267 -1.56 -23.81 5.96
C ASN A 267 -0.66 -24.56 4.95
N SER A 268 -0.81 -24.27 3.65
CA SER A 268 0.06 -24.76 2.59
C SER A 268 0.66 -23.59 1.80
N PRO A 269 1.98 -23.63 1.50
CA PRO A 269 2.63 -22.58 0.73
C PRO A 269 2.35 -22.71 -0.77
N ALA A 270 2.49 -21.61 -1.50
CA ALA A 270 2.39 -21.56 -2.95
C ALA A 270 3.35 -22.53 -3.64
N GLY A 271 2.81 -23.34 -4.55
CA GLY A 271 3.58 -24.28 -5.37
C GLY A 271 4.38 -23.61 -6.49
N LYS A 272 4.88 -24.44 -7.43
CA LYS A 272 5.58 -23.94 -8.65
C LYS A 272 4.66 -23.17 -9.60
N SER A 273 3.38 -23.51 -9.61
CA SER A 273 2.31 -22.77 -10.28
C SER A 273 1.26 -22.48 -9.22
N TYR A 274 0.91 -21.21 -9.05
CA TYR A 274 0.07 -20.76 -7.94
C TYR A 274 -0.96 -19.75 -8.42
N ARG A 275 -2.24 -20.04 -8.17
CA ARG A 275 -3.33 -19.10 -8.37
C ARG A 275 -3.97 -18.79 -7.01
N PRO A 276 -3.87 -17.54 -6.51
CA PRO A 276 -4.46 -17.18 -5.22
C PRO A 276 -5.98 -17.32 -5.25
N SER A 277 -6.58 -17.69 -4.12
CA SER A 277 -8.03 -17.83 -3.99
C SER A 277 -8.52 -17.36 -2.64
N LEU A 278 -9.45 -16.39 -2.63
CA LEU A 278 -10.15 -15.95 -1.43
C LEU A 278 -11.22 -16.94 -0.96
N LYS A 279 -11.42 -18.05 -1.69
CA LYS A 279 -12.32 -19.15 -1.31
C LYS A 279 -11.57 -20.32 -0.68
N HIS A 280 -10.24 -20.25 -0.58
CA HIS A 280 -9.44 -21.29 0.06
C HIS A 280 -9.84 -21.44 1.53
N GLN A 281 -10.04 -22.67 1.99
CA GLN A 281 -10.57 -22.95 3.33
C GLN A 281 -9.50 -23.42 4.33
N ASP A 282 -8.34 -23.88 3.85
CA ASP A 282 -7.26 -24.39 4.70
C ASP A 282 -6.29 -23.28 5.11
N TYR A 283 -6.76 -22.43 6.03
CA TYR A 283 -5.97 -21.31 6.56
C TYR A 283 -6.22 -21.12 8.05
N SER A 284 -5.30 -20.40 8.69
CA SER A 284 -5.42 -20.01 10.10
C SER A 284 -5.86 -18.56 10.24
N LEU A 285 -6.66 -18.25 11.25
CA LEU A 285 -6.97 -16.86 11.61
C LEU A 285 -5.97 -16.31 12.64
N THR A 286 -5.69 -15.02 12.53
CA THR A 286 -4.95 -14.31 13.59
C THR A 286 -5.89 -14.01 14.77
N ARG A 287 -5.35 -13.62 15.92
CA ARG A 287 -6.14 -13.11 17.05
C ARG A 287 -6.54 -11.63 16.88
N ILE A 288 -6.35 -11.07 15.70
CA ILE A 288 -6.63 -9.67 15.39
C ILE A 288 -7.98 -9.62 14.68
N VAL A 289 -8.92 -8.86 15.24
CA VAL A 289 -10.25 -8.68 14.66
C VAL A 289 -10.19 -7.62 13.58
N TYR A 290 -10.63 -7.96 12.37
CA TYR A 290 -10.64 -7.07 11.21
C TYR A 290 -11.97 -7.17 10.47
N ASP A 291 -12.71 -6.07 10.38
CA ASP A 291 -14.04 -6.04 9.76
C ASP A 291 -13.93 -5.70 8.26
N ARG A 292 -14.00 -6.75 7.43
CA ARG A 292 -13.94 -6.61 5.98
C ARG A 292 -15.20 -5.98 5.38
N GLU A 293 -16.36 -6.16 6.00
CA GLU A 293 -17.62 -5.61 5.52
C GLU A 293 -17.66 -4.11 5.77
N GLU A 294 -17.34 -3.69 7.00
CA GLU A 294 -17.16 -2.28 7.34
C GLU A 294 -16.12 -1.65 6.42
N ARG A 295 -14.96 -2.30 6.22
CA ARG A 295 -13.92 -1.79 5.32
C ARG A 295 -14.43 -1.58 3.89
N SER A 296 -15.21 -2.52 3.37
CA SER A 296 -15.74 -2.47 2.00
C SER A 296 -16.76 -1.34 1.86
N ARG A 297 -17.65 -1.18 2.84
CA ARG A 297 -18.60 -0.07 2.91
C ARG A 297 -17.89 1.28 2.95
N LEU A 298 -16.90 1.41 3.84
CA LEU A 298 -16.08 2.62 3.99
C LEU A 298 -15.31 2.98 2.70
N ALA A 299 -14.88 1.99 1.91
CA ALA A 299 -14.24 2.26 0.62
C ALA A 299 -15.20 2.98 -0.36
N ILE A 300 -16.47 2.57 -0.39
CA ILE A 300 -17.49 3.16 -1.26
C ILE A 300 -17.86 4.57 -0.77
N GLU A 301 -18.07 4.74 0.54
CA GLU A 301 -18.33 6.05 1.15
C GLU A 301 -17.17 7.02 0.85
N GLN A 302 -15.93 6.54 0.94
CA GLN A 302 -14.74 7.32 0.58
C GLN A 302 -14.71 7.70 -0.89
N GLY A 303 -14.99 6.76 -1.78
CA GLY A 303 -15.02 7.02 -3.23
C GLY A 303 -16.04 8.08 -3.60
N ARG A 304 -17.23 8.05 -2.97
CA ARG A 304 -18.28 9.08 -3.16
C ARG A 304 -17.88 10.43 -2.59
N PHE A 305 -17.28 10.46 -1.40
CA PHE A 305 -16.74 11.69 -0.84
C PHE A 305 -15.74 12.35 -1.78
N VAL A 306 -14.84 11.56 -2.36
CA VAL A 306 -13.85 12.03 -3.34
C VAL A 306 -14.53 12.52 -4.61
N GLU A 307 -15.54 11.81 -5.10
CA GLU A 307 -16.32 12.26 -6.24
C GLU A 307 -16.94 13.64 -6.02
N GLU A 308 -17.59 13.85 -4.87
CA GLU A 308 -18.33 15.08 -4.54
C GLU A 308 -17.44 16.26 -4.16
N ASN A 309 -16.32 16.01 -3.46
CA ASN A 309 -15.50 17.07 -2.88
C ASN A 309 -14.18 17.31 -3.62
N PHE A 310 -13.77 16.38 -4.49
CA PHE A 310 -12.51 16.48 -5.23
C PHE A 310 -12.71 16.35 -6.75
N ILE A 311 -13.32 15.27 -7.25
CA ILE A 311 -13.39 15.04 -8.70
C ILE A 311 -14.33 16.04 -9.38
N LYS A 312 -15.60 16.15 -8.93
CA LYS A 312 -16.59 17.04 -9.55
C LYS A 312 -16.25 18.53 -9.41
N PRO A 313 -15.87 19.05 -8.23
CA PRO A 313 -15.64 20.49 -8.09
C PRO A 313 -14.43 20.97 -8.90
N TYR A 314 -13.40 20.12 -9.02
CA TYR A 314 -12.13 20.47 -9.67
C TYR A 314 -11.99 19.87 -11.07
N GLN A 315 -13.05 19.27 -11.64
CA GLN A 315 -12.98 18.50 -12.89
C GLN A 315 -12.29 19.27 -14.02
N ALA A 316 -12.75 20.49 -14.31
CA ALA A 316 -12.18 21.30 -15.39
C ALA A 316 -10.70 21.62 -15.15
N SER A 317 -10.32 21.94 -13.91
CA SER A 317 -8.93 22.21 -13.53
C SER A 317 -8.06 20.95 -13.66
N LEU A 318 -8.55 19.80 -13.21
CA LEU A 318 -7.85 18.51 -13.26
C LEU A 318 -7.68 18.02 -14.71
N GLU A 319 -8.69 18.20 -15.57
CA GLU A 319 -8.64 17.86 -16.99
C GLU A 319 -7.64 18.77 -17.73
N GLN A 320 -7.77 20.09 -17.55
CA GLN A 320 -6.85 21.06 -18.16
C GLN A 320 -5.40 20.81 -17.72
N TRP A 321 -5.18 20.59 -16.43
CA TRP A 321 -3.86 20.25 -15.92
C TRP A 321 -3.37 18.93 -16.51
N SER A 322 -4.20 17.89 -16.51
CA SER A 322 -3.83 16.56 -17.02
C SER A 322 -3.40 16.60 -18.49
N VAL A 323 -4.05 17.38 -19.35
CA VAL A 323 -3.68 17.51 -20.77
C VAL A 323 -2.31 18.17 -20.95
N ASN A 324 -2.00 19.16 -20.11
CA ASN A 324 -0.75 19.93 -20.21
C ASN A 324 0.42 19.32 -19.42
N TYR A 325 0.13 18.37 -18.54
CA TYR A 325 1.14 17.76 -17.69
C TYR A 325 2.02 16.79 -18.49
N ALA A 326 3.22 17.24 -18.83
CA ALA A 326 4.33 16.43 -19.29
C ALA A 326 5.32 16.22 -18.14
N LEU A 327 5.83 15.00 -18.01
CA LEU A 327 6.87 14.62 -17.05
C LEU A 327 8.24 14.61 -17.70
#